data_AF-A0A9P6PYK0-F1
#
_entry.id   AF-A0A9P6PYK0-F1
#
_cell.length_a   1.000
_cell.length_b   1.000
_cell.length_c   1.000
_cell.angle_alpha   90.00
_cell.angle_beta   90.00
_cell.angle_gamma   90.00
#
_symmetry.space_group_name_H-M   'P 1'
#
loop_
_entity.id
_entity.type
_entity.pdbx_description
1 polymer ?
#
loop_
_entity_poly.entity_id
_entity_poly.type
_entity_poly.pdbx_seq_one_letter_code
_entity_poly.pdbx_strand_id
1 'polypeptide(L)'
;MRVHSKILLFSLAIALLATFAVAAEKPETARPSPKLTKAPEPKAPETARPSPKLTKAPEPKEPKKSRKSKASKSVKSPKKQTNANAVKMGQIAAVNNKKDFCWFLPPNRGDKISSNEHRAVAFCTNKRVLKDAPNANLFPKGFIQSANWAANTTKAREWVQVTGRFNPDLYGLSREDGGGQYDQVAPRGAQCAGYRYWVNFIEPNEGIYCMRCCKNKLDCPRNKSHKGCRSVLGGNFA
;
A
#
# COMPACT_ATOMS: atom_id res chain seq x y z
N MET A 1 -75.39 3.87 9.92
CA MET A 1 -75.20 3.20 8.61
C MET A 1 -73.97 2.29 8.71
N ARG A 2 -74.14 0.98 8.40
CA ARG A 2 -73.14 -0.07 8.01
C ARG A 2 -71.80 -0.10 8.77
N VAL A 3 -71.49 -1.03 9.69
CA VAL A 3 -71.40 -2.52 9.67
C VAL A 3 -70.27 -3.07 8.76
N HIS A 4 -69.22 -3.62 9.42
CA HIS A 4 -68.24 -4.69 9.09
C HIS A 4 -67.75 -4.96 7.64
N SER A 5 -66.42 -5.19 7.48
CA SER A 5 -65.82 -6.41 6.86
C SER A 5 -64.28 -6.34 6.86
N LYS A 6 -63.57 -7.15 7.68
CA LYS A 6 -62.86 -8.42 7.33
C LYS A 6 -61.80 -8.29 6.22
N ILE A 7 -60.51 -8.38 6.59
CA ILE A 7 -59.62 -9.55 6.43
C ILE A 7 -59.42 -9.96 4.96
N LEU A 8 -58.21 -9.78 4.45
CA LEU A 8 -57.61 -10.69 3.47
C LEU A 8 -56.09 -10.73 3.68
N LEU A 9 -55.64 -11.73 4.43
CA LEU A 9 -54.28 -12.27 4.37
C LEU A 9 -54.18 -13.06 3.06
N PHE A 10 -53.21 -12.75 2.20
CA PHE A 10 -52.76 -13.67 1.17
C PHE A 10 -51.26 -13.88 1.32
N SER A 11 -50.94 -14.95 2.05
CA SER A 11 -49.68 -15.66 1.99
C SER A 11 -49.51 -16.25 0.58
N LEU A 12 -48.38 -15.96 -0.06
CA LEU A 12 -47.85 -16.84 -1.09
C LEU A 12 -46.34 -16.95 -0.93
N ALA A 13 -45.93 -17.89 -0.08
CA ALA A 13 -44.56 -18.39 -0.03
C ALA A 13 -44.36 -19.31 -1.24
N ILE A 14 -43.60 -18.85 -2.23
CA ILE A 14 -43.13 -19.69 -3.34
C ILE A 14 -41.82 -20.34 -2.87
N ALA A 15 -41.92 -21.57 -2.37
CA ALA A 15 -40.76 -22.42 -2.13
C ALA A 15 -40.28 -23.01 -3.46
N LEU A 16 -39.22 -22.43 -4.04
CA LEU A 16 -38.47 -23.07 -5.12
C LEU A 16 -37.60 -24.17 -4.51
N LEU A 17 -38.09 -25.42 -4.60
CA LEU A 17 -37.29 -26.62 -4.40
C LEU A 17 -36.37 -26.79 -5.62
N ALA A 18 -35.12 -26.37 -5.47
CA ALA A 18 -34.05 -26.76 -6.39
C ALA A 18 -33.61 -28.19 -6.05
N THR A 19 -34.07 -29.16 -6.84
CA THR A 19 -33.52 -30.52 -6.86
C THR A 19 -32.13 -30.47 -7.48
N PHE A 20 -31.09 -30.51 -6.66
CA PHE A 20 -29.73 -30.79 -7.12
C PHE A 20 -29.60 -32.30 -7.33
N ALA A 21 -29.58 -32.71 -8.59
CA ALA A 21 -29.14 -34.03 -8.98
C ALA A 21 -27.66 -34.18 -8.61
N VAL A 22 -27.36 -35.07 -7.67
CA VAL A 22 -26.01 -35.51 -7.36
C VAL A 22 -25.57 -36.41 -8.51
N ALA A 23 -24.73 -35.87 -9.41
CA ALA A 23 -24.01 -36.68 -10.37
C ALA A 23 -22.99 -37.53 -9.59
N ALA A 24 -23.15 -38.85 -9.65
CA ALA A 24 -22.18 -39.80 -9.15
C ALA A 24 -20.88 -39.68 -9.98
N GLU A 25 -19.83 -39.15 -9.37
CA GLU A 25 -18.49 -39.20 -9.94
C GLU A 25 -18.00 -40.66 -9.96
N LYS A 26 -17.54 -41.10 -11.15
CA LYS A 26 -16.89 -42.40 -11.34
C LYS A 26 -15.62 -42.48 -10.48
N PRO A 27 -15.28 -43.67 -9.94
CA PRO A 27 -14.02 -43.86 -9.23
C PRO A 27 -12.85 -43.62 -10.19
N GLU A 28 -12.07 -42.57 -9.92
CA GLU A 28 -10.83 -42.27 -10.61
C GLU A 28 -9.81 -43.37 -10.26
N THR A 29 -9.36 -44.07 -11.29
CA THR A 29 -8.34 -45.10 -11.21
C THR A 29 -7.04 -44.51 -10.66
N ALA A 30 -6.52 -45.15 -9.62
CA ALA A 30 -5.30 -44.78 -8.93
C ALA A 30 -4.15 -44.45 -9.89
N ARG A 31 -3.73 -43.19 -9.88
CA ARG A 31 -2.56 -42.70 -10.60
C ARG A 31 -1.30 -43.27 -9.90
N PRO A 32 -0.34 -43.87 -10.64
CA PRO A 32 0.88 -44.40 -10.03
C PRO A 32 1.73 -43.27 -9.44
N SER A 33 2.15 -43.47 -8.20
CA SER A 33 3.04 -42.56 -7.45
C SER A 33 4.33 -42.28 -8.21
N PRO A 34 4.80 -41.02 -8.29
CA PRO A 34 6.11 -40.70 -8.82
C PRO A 34 7.20 -41.28 -7.92
N LYS A 35 8.10 -42.07 -8.51
CA LYS A 35 9.32 -42.59 -7.86
C LYS A 35 10.12 -41.42 -7.29
N LEU A 36 10.29 -41.42 -5.98
CA LEU A 36 11.16 -40.53 -5.22
C LEU A 36 12.61 -40.73 -5.70
N THR A 37 13.09 -39.81 -6.54
CA THR A 37 14.51 -39.75 -6.92
C THR A 37 15.24 -39.02 -5.80
N LYS A 38 16.29 -39.67 -5.27
CA LYS A 38 17.18 -39.15 -4.23
C LYS A 38 17.66 -37.74 -4.58
N ALA A 39 17.43 -36.79 -3.67
CA ALA A 39 18.07 -35.50 -3.72
C ALA A 39 19.60 -35.67 -3.59
N PRO A 40 20.41 -34.97 -4.41
CA PRO A 40 21.85 -34.94 -4.22
C PRO A 40 22.19 -34.21 -2.92
N GLU A 41 23.11 -34.82 -2.18
CA GLU A 41 23.65 -34.39 -0.90
C GLU A 41 24.33 -33.00 -1.02
N PRO A 42 24.05 -32.05 -0.12
CA PRO A 42 24.68 -30.73 -0.16
C PRO A 42 26.16 -30.83 0.21
N LYS A 43 27.03 -30.45 -0.74
CA LYS A 43 28.46 -30.26 -0.49
C LYS A 43 28.68 -29.25 0.64
N ALA A 44 29.58 -29.61 1.55
CA ALA A 44 30.01 -28.81 2.69
C ALA A 44 30.49 -27.41 2.27
N PRO A 45 30.30 -26.37 3.12
CA PRO A 45 30.70 -25.01 2.81
C PRO A 45 32.23 -24.87 2.81
N GLU A 46 32.72 -24.39 1.68
CA GLU A 46 34.11 -24.00 1.48
C GLU A 46 34.46 -22.82 2.40
N THR A 47 35.61 -22.97 3.03
CA THR A 47 36.30 -22.10 3.97
C THR A 47 36.25 -20.61 3.68
N ALA A 48 36.05 -19.87 4.77
CA ALA A 48 36.11 -18.42 4.88
C ALA A 48 37.28 -17.79 4.12
N ARG A 49 36.94 -16.86 3.22
CA ARG A 49 37.90 -15.91 2.64
C ARG A 49 37.98 -14.67 3.53
N PRO A 50 39.19 -14.24 3.95
CA PRO A 50 39.36 -13.11 4.85
C PRO A 50 38.97 -11.78 4.19
N SER A 51 38.31 -10.93 4.98
CA SER A 51 37.89 -9.58 4.61
C SER A 51 39.08 -8.66 4.25
N PRO A 52 38.99 -7.81 3.22
CA PRO A 52 39.96 -6.75 3.00
C PRO A 52 39.86 -5.69 4.11
N LYS A 53 41.01 -5.38 4.72
CA LYS A 53 41.19 -4.27 5.66
C LYS A 53 40.68 -2.96 5.03
N LEU A 54 39.66 -2.37 5.64
CA LEU A 54 39.21 -1.01 5.37
C LEU A 54 40.28 -0.04 5.89
N THR A 55 40.99 0.61 4.99
CA THR A 55 41.91 1.71 5.30
C THR A 55 41.11 2.95 5.70
N LYS A 56 41.59 3.59 6.76
CA LYS A 56 41.04 4.72 7.49
C LYS A 56 41.04 5.98 6.62
N ALA A 57 39.88 6.53 6.31
CA ALA A 57 39.75 7.86 5.72
C ALA A 57 39.90 8.94 6.82
N PRO A 58 40.58 10.08 6.56
CA PRO A 58 40.78 11.14 7.55
C PRO A 58 39.54 12.03 7.72
N GLU A 59 39.31 12.43 8.98
CA GLU A 59 38.30 13.40 9.44
C GLU A 59 38.38 14.76 8.71
N PRO A 60 37.24 15.36 8.34
CA PRO A 60 37.17 16.77 7.99
C PRO A 60 37.19 17.66 9.24
N LYS A 61 38.13 18.62 9.26
CA LYS A 61 38.26 19.66 10.28
C LYS A 61 37.05 20.61 10.26
N GLU A 62 36.45 20.78 11.43
CA GLU A 62 35.46 21.82 11.76
C GLU A 62 36.16 23.19 11.91
N PRO A 63 35.58 24.30 11.41
CA PRO A 63 35.90 25.64 11.91
C PRO A 63 34.73 26.22 12.73
N LYS A 64 35.04 26.61 13.97
CA LYS A 64 34.18 27.35 14.90
C LYS A 64 34.18 28.86 14.62
N LYS A 65 32.99 29.45 14.79
CA LYS A 65 32.62 30.78 15.35
C LYS A 65 33.06 32.09 14.65
N SER A 66 32.07 32.94 14.35
CA SER A 66 31.79 34.22 15.05
C SER A 66 30.41 34.76 14.57
N ARG A 67 29.41 34.98 15.43
CA ARG A 67 29.12 36.08 16.37
C ARG A 67 28.76 37.42 15.69
N LYS A 68 27.47 37.77 15.63
CA LYS A 68 26.88 38.94 16.32
C LYS A 68 25.38 39.11 16.04
N SER A 69 24.68 39.38 17.13
CA SER A 69 23.31 39.86 17.26
C SER A 69 23.17 41.31 16.79
N LYS A 70 22.00 41.65 16.24
CA LYS A 70 21.38 42.97 16.41
C LYS A 70 19.87 42.85 16.32
N ALA A 71 19.21 43.32 17.37
CA ALA A 71 17.77 43.47 17.48
C ALA A 71 17.30 44.71 16.70
N SER A 72 16.12 44.63 16.06
CA SER A 72 15.17 45.73 16.11
C SER A 72 13.78 45.35 15.59
N LYS A 73 12.81 45.65 16.46
CA LYS A 73 11.50 46.26 16.19
C LYS A 73 10.38 45.43 15.55
N SER A 74 9.47 45.08 16.46
CA SER A 74 8.02 44.91 16.29
C SER A 74 7.41 45.91 15.29
N VAL A 75 6.79 45.37 14.25
CA VAL A 75 5.75 46.03 13.46
C VAL A 75 4.53 45.11 13.48
N LYS A 76 3.41 45.66 13.95
CA LYS A 76 2.10 45.00 14.09
C LYS A 76 1.40 44.88 12.73
N SER A 77 0.74 43.73 12.55
CA SER A 77 -0.35 43.39 11.60
C SER A 77 -0.02 43.24 10.10
N PRO A 78 -0.75 42.39 9.34
CA PRO A 78 -2.11 41.90 9.59
C PRO A 78 -2.24 40.37 9.71
N LYS A 79 -3.29 39.95 10.44
CA LYS A 79 -3.77 38.56 10.53
C LYS A 79 -3.99 37.99 9.11
N LYS A 80 -3.11 37.09 8.68
CA LYS A 80 -3.38 36.22 7.54
C LYS A 80 -4.44 35.20 7.98
N GLN A 81 -5.70 35.47 7.63
CA GLN A 81 -6.75 34.46 7.60
C GLN A 81 -6.24 33.29 6.75
N THR A 82 -5.76 32.24 7.41
CA THR A 82 -5.48 30.98 6.74
C THR A 82 -6.82 30.34 6.45
N ASN A 83 -7.30 30.48 5.22
CA ASN A 83 -8.39 29.67 4.70
C ASN A 83 -8.04 28.19 4.98
N ALA A 84 -8.75 27.59 5.93
CA ALA A 84 -8.60 26.19 6.33
C ALA A 84 -9.13 25.20 5.29
N ASN A 85 -9.34 25.64 4.05
CA ASN A 85 -9.86 24.85 2.93
C ASN A 85 -8.92 24.89 1.72
N ALA A 86 -7.61 24.80 1.96
CA ALA A 86 -6.73 24.26 0.91
C ALA A 86 -7.10 22.78 0.77
N VAL A 87 -7.95 22.46 -0.20
CA VAL A 87 -8.25 21.08 -0.60
C VAL A 87 -6.90 20.42 -0.90
N LYS A 88 -6.40 19.61 0.03
CA LYS A 88 -5.12 18.94 -0.17
C LYS A 88 -5.33 17.87 -1.24
N MET A 89 -4.91 18.16 -2.47
CA MET A 89 -5.00 17.25 -3.61
C MET A 89 -4.38 15.90 -3.24
N GLY A 90 -5.15 14.83 -3.48
CA GLY A 90 -4.70 13.44 -3.36
C GLY A 90 -4.09 13.04 -2.01
N GLN A 91 -4.52 13.57 -0.87
CA GLN A 91 -3.96 13.15 0.42
C GLN A 91 -4.68 11.94 1.05
N ILE A 92 -5.62 11.30 0.35
CA ILE A 92 -6.34 10.14 0.85
C ILE A 92 -6.17 9.00 -0.14
N ALA A 93 -5.65 7.87 0.33
CA ALA A 93 -5.69 6.60 -0.39
C ALA A 93 -6.82 5.72 0.17
N ALA A 94 -7.31 4.77 -0.62
CA ALA A 94 -8.30 3.79 -0.18
C ALA A 94 -7.93 2.41 -0.74
N VAL A 95 -8.17 1.35 0.03
CA VAL A 95 -7.88 -0.04 -0.38
C VAL A 95 -9.13 -0.88 -0.12
N ASN A 96 -9.99 -0.99 -1.14
CA ASN A 96 -11.26 -1.71 -0.98
C ASN A 96 -11.15 -3.16 -1.44
N ASN A 97 -10.52 -3.39 -2.61
CA ASN A 97 -10.29 -4.71 -3.19
C ASN A 97 -9.19 -4.62 -4.27
N LYS A 98 -8.88 -5.73 -4.95
CA LYS A 98 -7.83 -5.78 -6.01
C LYS A 98 -8.13 -4.96 -7.27
N LYS A 99 -9.37 -4.51 -7.48
CA LYS A 99 -9.79 -3.68 -8.63
C LYS A 99 -10.00 -2.21 -8.25
N ASP A 100 -10.33 -1.95 -6.99
CA ASP A 100 -10.66 -0.64 -6.45
C ASP A 100 -9.71 -0.28 -5.31
N PHE A 101 -8.58 0.34 -5.66
CA PHE A 101 -7.60 0.77 -4.68
C PHE A 101 -6.80 1.99 -5.16
N CYS A 102 -6.12 2.62 -4.21
CA CYS A 102 -5.19 3.71 -4.40
C CYS A 102 -3.92 3.48 -3.58
N TRP A 103 -2.83 4.10 -4.03
CA TRP A 103 -1.56 4.21 -3.31
C TRP A 103 -0.92 5.54 -3.70
N PHE A 104 0.11 5.94 -2.96
CA PHE A 104 0.77 7.24 -3.15
C PHE A 104 1.88 7.12 -4.20
N LEU A 105 2.15 8.22 -4.91
CA LEU A 105 3.30 8.38 -5.79
C LEU A 105 3.88 9.77 -5.58
N PRO A 106 5.13 10.03 -6.00
CA PRO A 106 5.63 11.39 -6.09
C PRO A 106 4.67 12.29 -6.90
N PRO A 107 4.54 13.58 -6.53
CA PRO A 107 3.57 14.47 -7.18
C PRO A 107 3.88 14.71 -8.66
N ASN A 108 5.15 14.65 -9.05
CA ASN A 108 5.56 14.78 -10.45
C ASN A 108 6.05 13.43 -10.99
N ARG A 109 5.93 13.26 -12.31
CA ARG A 109 6.46 12.11 -13.02
C ARG A 109 7.99 12.09 -12.94
N GLY A 110 8.54 10.90 -12.75
CA GLY A 110 9.99 10.64 -12.68
C GLY A 110 10.73 11.16 -11.44
N ASP A 111 10.02 11.80 -10.52
CA ASP A 111 10.57 12.14 -9.21
C ASP A 111 10.96 10.87 -8.44
N LYS A 112 12.10 10.90 -7.73
CA LYS A 112 12.53 9.80 -6.85
C LYS A 112 11.58 9.64 -5.66
N ILE A 113 11.33 8.38 -5.27
CA ILE A 113 10.43 8.04 -4.15
C ILE A 113 10.93 8.65 -2.84
N SER A 114 12.18 8.33 -2.47
CA SER A 114 12.80 8.75 -1.20
C SER A 114 12.92 10.28 -1.05
N SER A 115 13.08 11.02 -2.16
CA SER A 115 13.20 12.49 -2.12
C SER A 115 11.85 13.20 -2.00
N ASN A 116 10.73 12.49 -2.17
CA ASN A 116 9.39 13.05 -2.20
C ASN A 116 8.46 12.53 -1.09
N GLU A 117 9.01 11.90 -0.05
CA GLU A 117 8.25 11.35 1.08
C GLU A 117 7.26 12.35 1.69
N HIS A 118 7.58 13.65 1.73
CA HIS A 118 6.69 14.66 2.31
C HIS A 118 5.60 15.22 1.39
N ARG A 119 5.60 14.86 0.09
CA ARG A 119 4.71 15.47 -0.91
C ARG A 119 3.95 14.46 -1.77
N ALA A 120 4.00 13.18 -1.43
CA ALA A 120 3.34 12.16 -2.22
C ALA A 120 1.82 12.40 -2.31
N VAL A 121 1.23 12.04 -3.44
CA VAL A 121 -0.19 12.18 -3.73
C VAL A 121 -0.76 10.84 -4.18
N ALA A 122 -2.02 10.58 -3.83
CA ALA A 122 -2.71 9.35 -4.12
C ALA A 122 -3.10 9.27 -5.59
N PHE A 123 -2.89 8.10 -6.17
CA PHE A 123 -3.37 7.69 -7.47
C PHE A 123 -4.20 6.42 -7.30
N CYS A 124 -5.23 6.27 -8.11
CA CYS A 124 -6.27 5.25 -7.97
C CYS A 124 -6.49 4.46 -9.26
N THR A 125 -6.99 3.23 -9.14
CA THR A 125 -7.24 2.34 -10.28
C THR A 125 -8.35 2.82 -11.20
N ASN A 126 -9.39 3.46 -10.66
CA ASN A 126 -10.55 3.88 -11.42
C ASN A 126 -11.36 4.97 -10.68
N LYS A 127 -12.37 5.52 -11.34
CA LYS A 127 -13.21 6.60 -10.77
C LYS A 127 -14.09 6.17 -9.59
N ARG A 128 -14.40 4.88 -9.44
CA ARG A 128 -15.28 4.35 -8.38
C ARG A 128 -14.69 4.56 -7.00
N VAL A 129 -13.38 4.33 -6.85
CA VAL A 129 -12.68 4.47 -5.56
C VAL A 129 -12.45 5.93 -5.16
N LEU A 130 -12.62 6.89 -6.07
CA LEU A 130 -12.47 8.33 -5.76
C LEU A 130 -13.50 8.85 -4.75
N LYS A 131 -14.63 8.13 -4.54
CA LYS A 131 -15.57 8.44 -3.47
C LYS A 131 -14.95 8.26 -2.07
N ASP A 132 -14.01 7.32 -1.95
CA ASP A 132 -13.29 7.00 -0.71
C ASP A 132 -11.94 7.73 -0.66
N ALA A 133 -11.43 8.17 -1.82
CA ALA A 133 -10.18 8.89 -2.01
C ALA A 133 -10.39 10.19 -2.82
N PRO A 134 -11.07 11.20 -2.24
CA PRO A 134 -11.40 12.42 -2.96
C PRO A 134 -10.14 13.18 -3.39
N ASN A 135 -10.19 13.77 -4.58
CA ASN A 135 -9.09 14.52 -5.20
C ASN A 135 -7.83 13.68 -5.51
N ALA A 136 -7.89 12.35 -5.44
CA ALA A 136 -6.84 11.48 -5.93
C ALA A 136 -6.80 11.46 -7.45
N ASN A 137 -5.62 11.20 -8.00
CA ASN A 137 -5.40 11.04 -9.43
C ASN A 137 -5.81 9.63 -9.89
N LEU A 138 -5.86 9.40 -11.20
CA LEU A 138 -5.96 8.04 -11.76
C LEU A 138 -4.60 7.57 -12.24
N PHE A 139 -4.30 6.28 -12.08
CA PHE A 139 -3.08 5.73 -12.67
C PHE A 139 -3.07 5.89 -14.20
N PRO A 140 -1.88 6.04 -14.80
CA PRO A 140 -1.73 5.84 -16.24
C PRO A 140 -2.29 4.48 -16.66
N LYS A 141 -2.89 4.41 -17.85
CA LYS A 141 -3.38 3.14 -18.41
C LYS A 141 -2.23 2.14 -18.52
N GLY A 142 -2.43 0.91 -18.03
CA GLY A 142 -1.41 -0.15 -18.03
C GLY A 142 -0.33 -0.02 -16.95
N PHE A 143 -0.43 1.00 -16.08
CA PHE A 143 0.51 1.18 -14.96
C PHE A 143 0.44 0.02 -13.97
N ILE A 144 -0.75 -0.42 -13.59
CA ILE A 144 -0.94 -1.60 -12.75
C ILE A 144 -0.90 -2.85 -13.65
N GLN A 145 0.06 -3.74 -13.40
CA GLN A 145 0.24 -4.98 -14.15
C GLN A 145 -0.40 -6.18 -13.44
N SER A 146 -0.31 -6.22 -12.11
CA SER A 146 -1.03 -7.19 -11.29
C SER A 146 -1.44 -6.57 -9.95
N ALA A 147 -2.49 -7.14 -9.34
CA ALA A 147 -2.99 -6.70 -8.05
C ALA A 147 -3.59 -7.89 -7.29
N ASN A 148 -3.09 -8.09 -6.08
CA ASN A 148 -3.52 -9.09 -5.12
C ASN A 148 -4.03 -8.38 -3.87
N TRP A 149 -5.18 -8.80 -3.37
CA TRP A 149 -5.79 -8.21 -2.18
C TRP A 149 -5.82 -9.23 -1.05
N ALA A 150 -5.51 -8.78 0.15
CA ALA A 150 -5.60 -9.56 1.37
C ALA A 150 -6.14 -8.68 2.50
N ALA A 151 -6.76 -9.31 3.49
CA ALA A 151 -7.22 -8.63 4.69
C ALA A 151 -7.09 -9.53 5.91
N ASN A 152 -6.99 -8.90 7.06
CA ASN A 152 -7.21 -9.51 8.36
C ASN A 152 -8.39 -8.78 9.02
N THR A 153 -9.39 -9.53 9.46
CA THR A 153 -10.62 -9.01 10.06
C THR A 153 -10.67 -9.21 11.58
N THR A 154 -9.62 -9.77 12.18
CA THR A 154 -9.55 -9.89 13.64
C THR A 154 -9.43 -8.50 14.28
N LYS A 155 -10.28 -8.20 15.28
CA LYS A 155 -10.30 -6.89 15.95
C LYS A 155 -8.92 -6.42 16.43
N ALA A 156 -8.10 -7.35 16.92
CA ALA A 156 -6.76 -7.05 17.43
C ALA A 156 -5.73 -6.72 16.33
N ARG A 157 -5.97 -7.10 15.08
CA ARG A 157 -5.02 -6.96 13.96
C ARG A 157 -5.72 -6.64 12.62
N GLU A 158 -6.74 -5.79 12.67
CA GLU A 158 -7.54 -5.49 11.47
C GLU A 158 -6.74 -4.64 10.47
N TRP A 159 -6.61 -5.14 9.24
CA TRP A 159 -5.96 -4.45 8.13
C TRP A 159 -6.46 -4.93 6.77
N VAL A 160 -6.28 -4.08 5.75
CA VAL A 160 -6.43 -4.41 4.32
C VAL A 160 -5.13 -4.10 3.60
N GLN A 161 -4.81 -4.90 2.59
CA GLN A 161 -3.60 -4.77 1.81
C GLN A 161 -3.86 -5.01 0.33
N VAL A 162 -3.19 -4.24 -0.50
CA VAL A 162 -2.97 -4.57 -1.91
C VAL A 162 -1.46 -4.70 -2.17
N THR A 163 -1.08 -5.73 -2.92
CA THR A 163 0.29 -5.95 -3.42
C THR A 163 0.24 -6.28 -4.90
N GLY A 164 1.32 -6.02 -5.64
CA GLY A 164 1.33 -6.38 -7.05
C GLY A 164 2.53 -5.84 -7.81
N ARG A 165 2.43 -5.92 -9.14
CA ARG A 165 3.42 -5.35 -10.06
C ARG A 165 2.87 -4.12 -10.76
N PHE A 166 3.78 -3.24 -11.11
CA PHE A 166 3.47 -2.04 -11.87
C PHE A 166 4.56 -1.76 -12.90
N ASN A 167 4.22 -0.99 -13.93
CA ASN A 167 5.17 -0.51 -14.92
C ASN A 167 5.67 0.90 -14.53
N PRO A 168 6.87 1.02 -13.92
CA PRO A 168 7.41 2.32 -13.50
C PRO A 168 7.64 3.29 -14.66
N ASP A 169 7.90 2.78 -15.87
CA ASP A 169 8.24 3.60 -17.04
C ASP A 169 7.04 4.48 -17.46
N LEU A 170 5.81 4.02 -17.21
CA LEU A 170 4.59 4.77 -17.51
C LEU A 170 4.39 5.99 -16.60
N TYR A 171 5.08 6.06 -15.47
CA TYR A 171 5.17 7.25 -14.62
C TYR A 171 6.57 7.90 -14.63
N GLY A 172 7.48 7.40 -15.47
CA GLY A 172 8.84 7.89 -15.62
C GLY A 172 9.77 7.56 -14.45
N LEU A 173 9.39 6.63 -13.57
CA LEU A 173 10.20 6.27 -12.40
C LEU A 173 11.46 5.52 -12.85
N SER A 174 12.64 5.93 -12.35
CA SER A 174 13.91 5.28 -12.68
C SER A 174 13.94 3.85 -12.13
N ARG A 175 14.43 2.90 -12.94
CA ARG A 175 14.70 1.52 -12.53
C ARG A 175 15.93 1.40 -11.60
N GLU A 176 16.72 2.45 -11.45
CA GLU A 176 17.77 2.52 -10.44
C GLU A 176 17.26 3.05 -9.09
N ASP A 177 16.02 3.54 -9.01
CA ASP A 177 15.40 3.92 -7.75
C ASP A 177 15.02 2.64 -6.97
N GLY A 178 15.76 2.39 -5.89
CA GLY A 178 15.50 1.30 -4.94
C GLY A 178 14.20 1.48 -4.16
N GLY A 179 13.56 2.64 -4.27
CA GLY A 179 12.25 2.88 -3.71
C GLY A 179 12.25 3.61 -2.38
N GLY A 180 11.16 3.45 -1.65
CA GLY A 180 10.96 4.08 -0.35
C GLY A 180 9.61 3.75 0.27
N GLN A 181 9.32 4.40 1.40
CA GLN A 181 8.11 4.17 2.19
C GLN A 181 7.39 5.50 2.41
N TYR A 182 6.12 5.58 2.04
CA TYR A 182 5.20 6.61 2.50
C TYR A 182 4.38 6.09 3.67
N ASP A 183 4.10 6.96 4.63
CA ASP A 183 3.28 6.66 5.80
C ASP A 183 2.60 7.91 6.37
N GLN A 184 1.83 7.77 7.44
CA GLN A 184 1.07 8.89 8.01
C GLN A 184 1.90 10.11 8.50
N VAL A 185 3.24 9.99 8.61
CA VAL A 185 4.14 11.10 8.96
C VAL A 185 4.62 11.84 7.70
N ALA A 186 4.83 11.11 6.61
CA ALA A 186 5.33 11.62 5.35
C ALA A 186 4.61 10.90 4.20
N PRO A 187 3.61 11.55 3.57
CA PRO A 187 3.29 12.99 3.62
C PRO A 187 2.41 13.42 4.80
N ARG A 188 2.62 14.66 5.27
CA ARG A 188 1.92 15.20 6.45
C ARG A 188 0.42 15.38 6.20
N GLY A 189 -0.37 14.64 6.96
CA GLY A 189 -1.83 14.69 6.91
C GLY A 189 -2.42 13.78 5.84
N ALA A 190 -1.60 12.94 5.19
CA ALA A 190 -2.12 11.88 4.34
C ALA A 190 -2.72 10.74 5.15
N GLN A 191 -3.76 10.14 4.59
CA GLN A 191 -4.60 9.15 5.26
C GLN A 191 -4.86 7.95 4.36
N CYS A 192 -5.25 6.85 5.00
CA CYS A 192 -5.97 5.78 4.33
C CYS A 192 -7.43 5.76 4.81
N ALA A 193 -8.37 5.78 3.88
CA ALA A 193 -9.80 5.85 4.14
C ALA A 193 -10.23 4.76 5.13
N GLY A 194 -10.77 5.17 6.28
CA GLY A 194 -11.24 4.25 7.33
C GLY A 194 -10.16 3.64 8.22
N TYR A 195 -8.87 3.95 8.04
CA TYR A 195 -7.77 3.39 8.82
C TYR A 195 -6.89 4.46 9.47
N ARG A 196 -6.39 4.16 10.67
CA ARG A 196 -5.59 5.12 11.46
C ARG A 196 -4.10 5.08 11.09
N TYR A 197 -3.61 3.92 10.67
CA TYR A 197 -2.22 3.72 10.29
C TYR A 197 -2.18 3.20 8.87
N TRP A 198 -1.12 3.54 8.15
CA TRP A 198 -0.91 3.02 6.81
C TRP A 198 0.56 3.09 6.46
N VAL A 199 0.97 2.19 5.56
CA VAL A 199 2.29 2.20 4.94
C VAL A 199 2.15 1.82 3.48
N ASN A 200 2.92 2.51 2.65
CA ASN A 200 3.00 2.25 1.23
C ASN A 200 4.47 2.16 0.84
N PHE A 201 4.89 1.02 0.30
CA PHE A 201 6.21 0.87 -0.30
C PHE A 201 6.10 0.76 -1.82
N ILE A 202 7.08 1.34 -2.49
CA ILE A 202 7.19 1.42 -3.94
C ILE A 202 8.62 1.10 -4.27
N GLU A 203 8.85 0.08 -5.10
CA GLU A 203 10.18 -0.40 -5.47
C GLU A 203 10.27 -0.41 -7.01
N PRO A 204 10.58 0.75 -7.64
CA PRO A 204 10.64 0.88 -9.10
C PRO A 204 11.64 -0.06 -9.77
N ASN A 205 12.78 -0.32 -9.14
CA ASN A 205 13.79 -1.27 -9.58
C ASN A 205 13.24 -2.70 -9.78
N GLU A 206 12.34 -3.15 -8.90
CA GLU A 206 11.68 -4.47 -9.00
C GLU A 206 10.33 -4.42 -9.72
N GLY A 207 9.78 -3.22 -9.91
CA GLY A 207 8.44 -2.99 -10.44
C GLY A 207 7.35 -3.57 -9.52
N ILE A 208 7.55 -3.52 -8.21
CA ILE A 208 6.59 -4.04 -7.23
C ILE A 208 6.10 -2.99 -6.25
N TYR A 209 4.92 -3.27 -5.70
CA TYR A 209 4.31 -2.41 -4.73
C TYR A 209 3.49 -3.10 -3.67
N CYS A 210 3.28 -2.36 -2.58
CA CYS A 210 2.40 -2.75 -1.51
C CYS A 210 1.86 -1.51 -0.79
N MET A 211 0.57 -1.53 -0.50
CA MET A 211 -0.12 -0.54 0.33
C MET A 211 -0.96 -1.31 1.34
N ARG A 212 -0.74 -1.04 2.63
CA ARG A 212 -1.52 -1.60 3.73
C ARG A 212 -2.10 -0.50 4.59
N CYS A 213 -3.37 -0.64 4.92
CA CYS A 213 -4.10 0.21 5.82
C CYS A 213 -4.51 -0.58 7.06
N CYS A 214 -4.21 -0.06 8.25
CA CYS A 214 -4.28 -0.78 9.51
C CYS A 214 -5.05 -0.01 10.58
N LYS A 215 -5.81 -0.73 11.40
CA LYS A 215 -6.37 -0.20 12.64
C LYS A 215 -5.30 -0.13 13.74
N ASN A 216 -4.36 -1.07 13.73
CA ASN A 216 -3.29 -1.19 14.73
C ASN A 216 -1.93 -0.77 14.17
N LYS A 217 -1.15 -0.05 14.98
CA LYS A 217 0.17 0.48 14.61
C LYS A 217 1.16 -0.62 14.23
N LEU A 218 1.07 -1.78 14.89
CA LEU A 218 2.00 -2.90 14.71
C LEU A 218 1.81 -3.61 13.36
N ASP A 219 0.66 -3.47 12.71
CA ASP A 219 0.40 -4.04 11.38
C ASP A 219 1.00 -3.20 10.25
N CYS A 220 1.32 -1.94 10.53
CA CYS A 220 1.84 -0.94 9.60
C CYS A 220 3.18 -0.37 10.13
N PRO A 221 4.27 -1.16 10.11
CA PRO A 221 5.56 -0.77 10.68
C PRO A 221 6.25 0.32 9.84
N ARG A 222 6.71 1.39 10.49
CA ARG A 222 7.28 2.57 9.80
C ARG A 222 8.80 2.71 9.87
N ASN A 223 9.45 1.88 10.68
CA ASN A 223 10.90 1.92 10.93
C ASN A 223 11.69 0.97 10.03
N LYS A 224 11.14 0.59 8.87
CA LYS A 224 11.72 -0.40 7.94
C LYS A 224 11.69 0.08 6.48
N SER A 225 11.82 1.39 6.26
CA SER A 225 11.64 2.03 4.94
C SER A 225 12.55 1.47 3.83
N HIS A 226 13.75 0.99 4.18
CA HIS A 226 14.72 0.41 3.24
C HIS A 226 14.59 -1.10 3.02
N LYS A 227 13.62 -1.78 3.66
CA LYS A 227 13.48 -3.25 3.58
C LYS A 227 12.52 -3.73 2.49
N GLY A 228 11.68 -2.84 1.95
CA GLY A 228 10.78 -3.16 0.84
C GLY A 228 9.56 -4.00 1.23
N CYS A 229 8.69 -4.20 0.25
CA CYS A 229 7.38 -4.84 0.39
C CYS A 229 7.47 -6.28 0.89
N ARG A 230 8.32 -7.08 0.25
CA ARG A 230 8.42 -8.52 0.53
C ARG A 230 8.84 -8.79 1.96
N SER A 231 9.82 -8.03 2.45
CA SER A 231 10.36 -8.19 3.80
C SER A 231 9.42 -7.65 4.88
N VAL A 232 8.75 -6.53 4.62
CA VAL A 232 7.99 -5.81 5.65
C VAL A 232 6.55 -6.27 5.76
N LEU A 233 5.86 -6.40 4.62
CA LEU A 233 4.44 -6.71 4.57
C LEU A 233 4.16 -8.11 4.03
N GLY A 234 5.10 -8.69 3.27
CA GLY A 234 4.87 -9.92 2.52
C GLY A 234 3.78 -9.73 1.46
N GLY A 235 3.14 -10.82 1.05
CA GLY A 235 2.03 -10.82 0.09
C GLY A 235 2.39 -11.45 -1.25
N ASN A 236 1.43 -11.41 -2.17
CA ASN A 236 1.58 -11.95 -3.51
C ASN A 236 1.85 -10.83 -4.53
N PHE A 237 2.89 -11.01 -5.33
CA PHE A 237 3.33 -10.06 -6.37
C PHE A 237 3.27 -10.66 -7.77
N ALA A 238 2.75 -11.88 -7.93
CA ALA A 238 2.40 -12.42 -9.23
C ALA A 238 1.13 -11.73 -9.76
#